data_AF-A0A521UW09-F1
#
_entry.id   AF-A0A521UW09-F1
#
_cell.length_a   1.000
_cell.length_b   1.000
_cell.length_c   1.000
_cell.angle_alpha   90.00
_cell.angle_beta   90.00
_cell.angle_gamma   90.00
#
_symmetry.space_group_name_H-M   'P 1'
#
loop_
_entity.id
_entity.type
_entity.pdbx_description
1 polymer ?
#
loop_
_entity_poly.entity_id
_entity_poly.type
_entity_poly.pdbx_seq_one_letter_code
_entity_poly.pdbx_strand_id
1 'polypeptide(L)'
;SDPVRIGGFFSSFDTEAVIAQLTKVRQVRIDKLNVEALRADARKTAIAGLVTRFSSLLSKVKALSSSTSASGKSTAVSGTGVNAAADPTAALGSFTVDVTRLATGTSATGSAITAALDAASPLDESNFQTTPTSGAFTIGTSGGGSATIKVGAQAVNSAALLNASNFATAVTSGTFTISTSGGGPAVINVDIATQSLDDIVTAINGSGIGVTASIANDTYGRANTLVLTSTNGDITLGDSGDTSNFLSATNLSGATGTTTLTATAPMSRQMSLNDVIAEINGAGVGITASITNDSNGKANILSLSAATSITLGNTTDTSNFLSATNVLASPGTTSRSEHR
;
A
#
# COMPACT_ATOMS: atom_id res chain seq x y z
N SER A 1 102.27 -40.45 -0.45
CA SER A 1 101.45 -40.86 0.69
C SER A 1 101.68 -39.89 1.82
N ASP A 2 100.72 -39.00 2.06
CA ASP A 2 100.42 -38.57 3.43
C ASP A 2 98.90 -38.32 3.47
N PRO A 3 98.15 -39.07 4.29
CA PRO A 3 96.69 -39.12 4.18
C PRO A 3 96.10 -37.90 4.88
N VAL A 4 95.50 -36.99 4.11
CA VAL A 4 94.60 -36.00 4.71
C VAL A 4 93.33 -36.73 5.10
N ARG A 5 93.26 -36.92 6.40
CA ARG A 5 92.22 -37.59 7.16
C ARG A 5 90.87 -36.95 6.84
N ILE A 6 90.00 -37.74 6.23
CA ILE A 6 88.56 -37.54 6.29
C ILE A 6 88.14 -37.81 7.75
N GLY A 7 88.39 -36.82 8.60
CA GLY A 7 88.01 -36.83 10.00
C GLY A 7 86.54 -36.47 10.12
N GLY A 8 85.71 -37.46 10.47
CA GLY A 8 84.38 -37.19 11.01
C GLY A 8 83.33 -36.81 9.98
N PHE A 9 82.99 -37.76 9.11
CA PHE A 9 81.65 -37.91 8.52
C PHE A 9 80.60 -38.27 9.60
N PHE A 10 80.68 -37.67 10.79
CA PHE A 10 79.49 -37.47 11.61
C PHE A 10 78.74 -36.33 10.96
N SER A 11 78.04 -36.72 9.91
CA SER A 11 76.79 -36.15 9.47
C SER A 11 75.87 -35.99 10.69
N SER A 12 76.08 -34.96 11.52
CA SER A 12 74.94 -34.21 11.97
C SER A 12 74.40 -33.60 10.69
N PHE A 13 73.47 -34.30 10.04
CA PHE A 13 72.54 -33.66 9.14
C PHE A 13 71.96 -32.53 9.98
N ASP A 14 72.51 -31.32 9.82
CA ASP A 14 71.95 -30.13 10.41
C ASP A 14 70.71 -29.82 9.58
N THR A 15 69.70 -30.67 9.78
CA THR A 15 68.40 -30.60 9.13
C THR A 15 67.80 -29.24 9.43
N GLU A 16 68.03 -28.69 10.62
CA GLU A 16 67.68 -27.33 11.01
C GLU A 16 68.32 -26.29 10.07
N ALA A 17 69.63 -26.33 9.80
CA ALA A 17 70.28 -25.38 8.90
C ALA A 17 69.81 -25.50 7.44
N VAL A 18 69.60 -26.72 6.93
CA VAL A 18 69.08 -26.95 5.56
C VAL A 18 67.61 -26.53 5.45
N ILE A 19 66.78 -26.84 6.46
CA ILE A 19 65.39 -26.41 6.55
C ILE A 19 65.32 -24.89 6.68
N ALA A 20 66.19 -24.26 7.45
CA ALA A 20 66.28 -22.80 7.58
C ALA A 20 66.68 -22.14 6.26
N GLN A 21 67.64 -22.70 5.52
CA GLN A 21 68.01 -22.20 4.19
C GLN A 21 66.86 -22.38 3.17
N LEU A 22 66.18 -23.53 3.15
CA LEU A 22 65.01 -23.74 2.28
C LEU A 22 63.85 -22.81 2.64
N THR A 23 63.61 -22.60 3.94
CA THR A 23 62.58 -21.68 4.44
C THR A 23 62.92 -20.25 4.07
N LYS A 24 64.19 -19.83 4.18
CA LYS A 24 64.66 -18.52 3.75
C LYS A 24 64.51 -18.31 2.24
N VAL A 25 64.79 -19.32 1.41
CA VAL A 25 64.56 -19.26 -0.05
C VAL A 25 63.07 -19.16 -0.39
N ARG A 26 62.19 -19.87 0.34
CA ARG A 26 60.73 -19.71 0.22
C ARG A 26 60.25 -18.33 0.69
N GLN A 27 60.81 -17.81 1.78
CA GLN A 27 60.47 -16.50 2.35
C GLN A 27 60.83 -15.35 1.39
N VAL A 28 61.94 -15.42 0.67
CA VAL A 28 62.31 -14.39 -0.34
C VAL A 28 61.23 -14.22 -1.41
N ARG A 29 60.58 -15.32 -1.83
CA ARG A 29 59.47 -15.25 -2.80
C ARG A 29 58.24 -14.57 -2.19
N ILE A 30 57.94 -14.87 -0.93
CA ILE A 30 56.84 -14.26 -0.17
C ILE A 30 57.13 -12.77 0.04
N ASP A 31 58.33 -12.40 0.42
CA ASP A 31 58.74 -11.01 0.64
C ASP A 31 58.68 -10.20 -0.67
N LYS A 32 59.08 -10.79 -1.80
CA LYS A 32 58.93 -10.17 -3.11
C LYS A 32 57.45 -9.90 -3.44
N LEU A 33 56.58 -10.89 -3.24
CA LEU A 33 55.13 -10.73 -3.45
C LEU A 33 54.52 -9.70 -2.49
N ASN A 34 54.97 -9.63 -1.23
CA ASN A 34 54.54 -8.62 -0.26
C ASN A 34 54.96 -7.21 -0.69
N VAL A 35 56.18 -7.03 -1.21
CA VAL A 35 56.64 -5.74 -1.75
C VAL A 35 55.87 -5.35 -3.02
N GLU A 36 55.57 -6.30 -3.90
CA GLU A 36 54.74 -6.06 -5.08
C GLU A 36 53.30 -5.69 -4.70
N ALA A 37 52.72 -6.36 -3.70
CA ALA A 37 51.40 -6.06 -3.15
C ALA A 37 51.35 -4.65 -2.54
N LEU A 38 52.34 -4.27 -1.73
CA LEU A 38 52.44 -2.93 -1.15
C LEU A 38 52.58 -1.84 -2.23
N ARG A 39 53.36 -2.10 -3.30
CA ARG A 39 53.47 -1.17 -4.43
C ARG A 39 52.17 -1.04 -5.22
N ALA A 40 51.45 -2.15 -5.42
CA ALA A 40 50.15 -2.13 -6.08
C ALA A 40 49.10 -1.39 -5.24
N ASP A 41 49.10 -1.58 -3.92
CA ASP A 41 48.17 -0.91 -3.00
C ASP A 41 48.43 0.60 -2.90
N ALA A 42 49.70 1.01 -2.83
CA ALA A 42 50.08 2.43 -2.90
C ALA A 42 49.62 3.08 -4.21
N ARG A 43 49.76 2.38 -5.34
CA ARG A 43 49.26 2.85 -6.66
C ARG A 43 47.74 2.95 -6.68
N LYS A 44 47.02 1.95 -6.17
CA LYS A 44 45.56 1.95 -6.08
C LYS A 44 45.06 3.15 -5.25
N THR A 45 45.69 3.40 -4.11
CA THR A 45 45.36 4.53 -3.23
C THR A 45 45.63 5.87 -3.90
N ALA A 46 46.77 6.02 -4.59
CA ALA A 46 47.08 7.24 -5.34
C ALA A 46 46.07 7.50 -6.47
N ILE A 47 45.69 6.47 -7.22
CA ILE A 47 44.67 6.56 -8.29
C ILE A 47 43.30 6.91 -7.69
N ALA A 48 42.89 6.29 -6.59
CA ALA A 48 41.64 6.63 -5.91
C ALA A 48 41.60 8.10 -5.44
N GLY A 49 42.73 8.60 -4.93
CA GLY A 49 42.90 10.01 -4.56
C GLY A 49 42.78 10.95 -5.76
N LEU A 50 43.36 10.57 -6.91
CA LEU A 50 43.27 11.33 -8.15
C LEU A 50 41.84 11.37 -8.69
N VAL A 51 41.15 10.23 -8.72
CA VAL A 51 39.74 10.13 -9.15
C VAL A 51 38.85 11.01 -8.30
N THR A 52 39.03 11.00 -6.98
CA THR A 52 38.26 11.85 -6.06
C THR A 52 38.46 13.34 -6.36
N ARG A 53 39.71 13.76 -6.61
CA ARG A 53 40.04 15.16 -6.94
C ARG A 53 39.45 15.58 -8.29
N PHE A 54 39.53 14.72 -9.31
CA PHE A 54 38.92 15.00 -10.62
C PHE A 54 37.40 15.05 -10.55
N SER A 55 36.76 14.16 -9.80
CA SER A 55 35.30 14.20 -9.60
C SER A 55 34.86 15.48 -8.90
N SER A 56 35.61 15.95 -7.89
CA SER A 56 35.34 17.22 -7.21
C SER A 56 35.53 18.41 -8.14
N LEU A 57 36.61 18.43 -8.93
CA LEU A 57 36.87 19.47 -9.91
C LEU A 57 35.78 19.50 -10.99
N LEU A 58 35.41 18.35 -11.55
CA LEU A 58 34.37 18.23 -12.55
C LEU A 58 33.03 18.75 -12.03
N SER A 59 32.67 18.43 -10.78
CA SER A 59 31.45 18.96 -10.15
C SER A 59 31.47 20.48 -10.05
N LYS A 60 32.59 21.07 -9.62
CA LYS A 60 32.76 22.53 -9.53
C LYS A 60 32.73 23.21 -10.91
N VAL A 61 33.39 22.61 -11.90
CA VAL A 61 33.39 23.12 -13.29
C VAL A 61 31.99 23.03 -13.89
N LYS A 62 31.26 21.93 -13.64
CA LYS A 62 29.87 21.77 -14.09
C LYS A 62 28.97 22.83 -13.47
N ALA A 63 29.09 23.06 -12.16
CA ALA A 63 28.37 24.12 -11.47
C ALA A 63 28.71 25.49 -12.08
N LEU A 64 29.98 25.80 -12.32
CA LEU A 64 30.38 27.09 -12.90
C LEU A 64 29.95 27.26 -14.37
N SER A 65 29.91 26.16 -15.14
CA SER A 65 29.47 26.18 -16.55
C SER A 65 27.97 26.37 -16.74
N SER A 66 27.17 26.27 -15.66
CA SER A 66 25.75 26.60 -15.72
C SER A 66 25.59 28.08 -16.04
N SER A 67 24.78 28.40 -17.05
CA SER A 67 24.51 29.79 -17.49
C SER A 67 23.96 30.67 -16.38
N THR A 68 23.37 30.06 -15.34
CA THR A 68 22.78 30.72 -14.18
C THR A 68 23.75 31.06 -13.06
N SER A 69 25.00 30.58 -13.12
CA SER A 69 25.95 30.67 -12.00
C SER A 69 26.51 32.08 -11.75
N ALA A 70 26.47 32.95 -12.75
CA ALA A 70 26.88 34.35 -12.64
C ALA A 70 25.71 35.34 -12.75
N SER A 71 24.49 34.85 -13.01
CA SER A 71 23.31 35.69 -13.25
C SER A 71 22.26 35.59 -12.13
N GLY A 72 22.65 35.07 -10.97
CA GLY A 72 21.79 35.06 -9.77
C GLY A 72 21.35 36.48 -9.40
N LYS A 73 20.07 36.64 -9.09
CA LYS A 73 19.47 37.92 -8.68
C LYS A 73 19.18 37.87 -7.19
N SER A 74 19.49 38.94 -6.47
CA SER A 74 19.15 39.08 -5.06
C SER A 74 17.82 39.79 -4.91
N THR A 75 17.01 39.32 -3.97
CA THR A 75 15.80 40.01 -3.53
C THR A 75 16.09 40.77 -2.24
N ALA A 76 15.42 41.90 -2.06
CA ALA A 76 15.35 42.62 -0.80
C ALA A 76 13.89 42.98 -0.56
N VAL A 77 13.34 42.58 0.57
CA VAL A 77 11.95 42.86 0.95
C VAL A 77 11.94 43.78 2.15
N SER A 78 11.18 44.87 2.07
CA SER A 78 10.89 45.73 3.23
C SER A 78 9.67 45.20 3.98
N GLY A 79 9.84 44.85 5.26
CA GLY A 79 8.79 44.32 6.13
C GLY A 79 8.82 42.80 6.30
N THR A 80 7.80 42.25 6.95
CA THR A 80 7.72 40.81 7.33
C THR A 80 6.55 40.07 6.71
N GLY A 81 5.73 40.74 5.89
CA GLY A 81 4.50 40.16 5.34
C GLY A 81 4.70 39.13 4.23
N VAL A 82 5.84 39.18 3.53
CA VAL A 82 6.18 38.27 2.42
C VAL A 82 7.67 37.96 2.40
N ASN A 83 8.04 36.79 1.88
CA ASN A 83 9.41 36.48 1.48
C ASN A 83 9.45 36.39 -0.06
N ALA A 84 10.46 36.96 -0.68
CA ALA A 84 10.65 36.93 -2.12
C ALA A 84 11.97 36.21 -2.48
N ALA A 85 11.94 35.40 -3.52
CA ALA A 85 13.13 34.83 -4.16
C ALA A 85 13.09 35.17 -5.66
N ALA A 86 14.24 35.40 -6.27
CA ALA A 86 14.37 35.71 -7.69
C ALA A 86 15.21 34.65 -8.38
N ASP A 87 14.68 34.10 -9.47
CA ASP A 87 15.47 33.29 -10.38
C ASP A 87 16.31 34.19 -11.32
N PRO A 88 17.34 33.65 -11.99
CA PRO A 88 18.19 34.41 -12.90
C PRO A 88 17.46 35.07 -14.09
N THR A 89 16.27 34.60 -14.45
CA THR A 89 15.44 35.15 -15.53
C THR A 89 14.44 36.20 -15.04
N ALA A 90 14.23 36.34 -13.73
CA ALA A 90 13.30 37.29 -13.13
C ALA A 90 13.58 38.75 -13.55
N ALA A 91 12.55 39.53 -13.84
CA ALA A 91 12.73 40.93 -14.23
C ALA A 91 13.39 41.76 -13.11
N LEU A 92 14.34 42.64 -13.47
CA LEU A 92 14.95 43.58 -12.54
C LEU A 92 14.00 44.75 -12.29
N GLY A 93 13.73 45.07 -11.02
CA GLY A 93 12.89 46.20 -10.66
C GLY A 93 12.44 46.19 -9.20
N SER A 94 11.71 47.23 -8.83
CA SER A 94 11.03 47.34 -7.55
C SER A 94 9.55 47.02 -7.74
N PHE A 95 9.01 46.16 -6.88
CA PHE A 95 7.62 45.73 -6.93
C PHE A 95 6.95 46.03 -5.59
N THR A 96 5.77 46.65 -5.62
CA THR A 96 4.94 46.87 -4.43
C THR A 96 3.95 45.72 -4.32
N VAL A 97 3.86 45.10 -3.14
CA VAL A 97 2.95 43.98 -2.85
C VAL A 97 2.09 44.34 -1.65
N ASP A 98 0.78 44.48 -1.88
CA ASP A 98 -0.20 44.72 -0.83
C ASP A 98 -0.93 43.40 -0.49
N VAL A 99 -0.69 42.89 0.72
CA VAL A 99 -1.35 41.67 1.21
C VAL A 99 -2.66 42.06 1.91
N THR A 100 -3.79 41.93 1.21
CA THR A 100 -5.11 42.28 1.75
C THR A 100 -5.74 41.16 2.58
N ARG A 101 -5.39 39.90 2.30
CA ARG A 101 -5.82 38.72 3.07
C ARG A 101 -4.89 37.54 2.79
N LEU A 102 -4.62 36.72 3.80
CA LEU A 102 -3.91 35.46 3.61
C LEU A 102 -4.85 34.42 2.99
N ALA A 103 -4.32 33.57 2.12
CA ALA A 103 -5.03 32.35 1.75
C ALA A 103 -5.19 31.47 3.00
N THR A 104 -6.42 31.08 3.30
CA THR A 104 -6.76 30.19 4.41
C THR A 104 -7.30 28.88 3.84
N GLY A 105 -6.94 27.75 4.44
CA GLY A 105 -7.59 26.48 4.12
C GLY A 105 -9.07 26.47 4.54
N THR A 106 -9.85 25.59 3.93
CA THR A 106 -11.24 25.32 4.28
C THR A 106 -11.32 24.04 5.12
N SER A 107 -12.15 24.04 6.16
CA SER A 107 -12.48 22.85 6.95
C SER A 107 -13.98 22.62 7.01
N ALA A 108 -14.40 21.35 6.91
CA ALA A 108 -15.77 20.91 7.18
C ALA A 108 -15.73 19.85 8.28
N THR A 109 -16.28 20.19 9.45
CA THR A 109 -16.32 19.31 10.62
C THR A 109 -17.75 18.89 10.90
N GLY A 110 -17.98 17.59 11.03
CA GLY A 110 -19.25 17.08 11.53
C GLY A 110 -19.54 17.54 12.95
N SER A 111 -20.78 17.33 13.40
CA SER A 111 -21.11 17.40 14.82
C SER A 111 -20.78 16.10 15.53
N ALA A 112 -20.45 16.18 16.81
CA ALA A 112 -20.14 15.02 17.63
C ALA A 112 -21.24 13.97 17.55
N ILE A 113 -20.85 12.73 17.22
CA ILE A 113 -21.71 11.56 17.36
C ILE A 113 -21.73 11.20 18.86
N THR A 114 -22.89 10.86 19.42
CA THR A 114 -23.11 10.84 20.89
C THR A 114 -22.11 9.96 21.67
N ALA A 115 -21.62 8.89 21.06
CA ALA A 115 -20.57 8.01 21.60
C ALA A 115 -19.25 8.17 20.83
N ALA A 116 -18.14 7.72 21.43
CA ALA A 116 -16.89 7.56 20.70
C ALA A 116 -17.08 6.55 19.56
N LEU A 117 -16.58 6.88 18.38
CA LEU A 117 -16.62 5.98 17.24
C LEU A 117 -15.54 4.91 17.39
N ASP A 118 -15.89 3.66 17.08
CA ASP A 118 -14.89 2.65 16.82
C ASP A 118 -14.56 2.67 15.32
N ALA A 119 -13.51 3.42 14.99
CA ALA A 119 -13.13 3.65 13.61
C ALA A 119 -12.53 2.43 12.90
N ALA A 120 -12.11 1.41 13.65
CA ALA A 120 -11.52 0.19 13.13
C ALA A 120 -12.56 -0.91 12.90
N SER A 121 -13.67 -0.88 13.63
CA SER A 121 -14.79 -1.78 13.38
C SER A 121 -15.51 -1.45 12.07
N PRO A 122 -16.24 -2.41 11.48
CA PRO A 122 -17.10 -2.16 10.32
C PRO A 122 -18.11 -1.04 10.59
N LEU A 123 -18.47 -0.27 9.56
CA LEU A 123 -19.34 0.91 9.69
C LEU A 123 -20.70 0.60 10.35
N ASP A 124 -21.24 -0.60 10.19
CA ASP A 124 -22.46 -1.08 10.82
C ASP A 124 -22.31 -1.39 12.33
N GLU A 125 -21.09 -1.48 12.82
CA GLU A 125 -20.73 -1.73 14.22
C GLU A 125 -20.00 -0.53 14.88
N SER A 126 -19.64 0.50 14.12
CA SER A 126 -18.82 1.65 14.56
C SER A 126 -19.52 2.70 15.45
N ASN A 127 -20.63 2.36 16.12
CA ASN A 127 -21.38 3.26 17.01
C ASN A 127 -21.91 4.56 16.35
N PHE A 128 -22.24 4.53 15.05
CA PHE A 128 -22.92 5.64 14.41
C PHE A 128 -24.35 5.82 14.95
N GLN A 129 -24.79 7.07 15.12
CA GLN A 129 -26.19 7.35 15.47
C GLN A 129 -27.15 6.93 14.35
N THR A 130 -26.72 7.04 13.10
CA THR A 130 -27.40 6.52 11.92
C THR A 130 -26.39 5.69 11.15
N THR A 131 -26.66 4.39 10.98
CA THR A 131 -25.75 3.49 10.28
C THR A 131 -25.51 3.96 8.84
N PRO A 132 -24.23 4.09 8.42
CA PRO A 132 -23.89 4.38 7.04
C PRO A 132 -24.41 3.31 6.08
N THR A 133 -25.08 3.71 5.01
CA THR A 133 -25.57 2.84 3.96
C THR A 133 -24.49 2.62 2.91
N SER A 134 -24.43 1.40 2.41
CA SER A 134 -23.66 1.10 1.20
C SER A 134 -24.14 1.97 0.04
N GLY A 135 -23.22 2.46 -0.76
CA GLY A 135 -23.50 3.38 -1.85
C GLY A 135 -22.25 4.15 -2.23
N ALA A 136 -22.43 5.24 -2.95
CA ALA A 136 -21.36 6.19 -3.23
C ALA A 136 -21.73 7.57 -2.71
N PHE A 137 -20.73 8.34 -2.30
CA PHE A 137 -20.88 9.76 -2.04
C PHE A 137 -19.76 10.55 -2.72
N THR A 138 -20.02 11.82 -2.99
CA THR A 138 -19.10 12.65 -3.74
C THR A 138 -18.48 13.73 -2.86
N ILE A 139 -17.17 13.92 -3.00
CA ILE A 139 -16.42 15.01 -2.39
C ILE A 139 -15.59 15.72 -3.46
N GLY A 140 -15.14 16.93 -3.18
CA GLY A 140 -14.27 17.64 -4.11
C GLY A 140 -13.77 18.96 -3.58
N THR A 141 -12.89 19.58 -4.36
CA THR A 141 -12.42 20.93 -4.09
C THR A 141 -12.44 21.76 -5.36
N SER A 142 -12.59 23.08 -5.22
CA SER A 142 -12.66 23.98 -6.38
C SER A 142 -11.39 24.00 -7.24
N GLY A 143 -10.24 23.55 -6.72
CA GLY A 143 -8.99 23.41 -7.47
C GLY A 143 -8.56 21.96 -7.79
N GLY A 144 -9.09 20.97 -7.06
CA GLY A 144 -8.67 19.56 -7.16
C GLY A 144 -9.67 18.64 -7.87
N GLY A 145 -10.80 19.18 -8.34
CA GLY A 145 -11.85 18.38 -8.98
C GLY A 145 -12.73 17.65 -7.95
N SER A 146 -13.36 16.55 -8.39
CA SER A 146 -14.29 15.78 -7.58
C SER A 146 -13.96 14.29 -7.63
N ALA A 147 -14.19 13.60 -6.52
CA ALA A 147 -14.01 12.17 -6.36
C ALA A 147 -15.27 11.53 -5.79
N THR A 148 -15.58 10.35 -6.31
CA THR A 148 -16.63 9.47 -5.81
C THR A 148 -16.01 8.45 -4.88
N ILE A 149 -16.41 8.48 -3.61
CA ILE A 149 -16.00 7.55 -2.58
C ILE A 149 -17.08 6.48 -2.44
N LYS A 150 -16.68 5.21 -2.36
CA LYS A 150 -17.63 4.09 -2.36
C LYS A 150 -17.70 3.49 -0.98
N VAL A 151 -18.87 3.56 -0.35
CA VAL A 151 -19.14 2.94 0.95
C VAL A 151 -19.76 1.57 0.72
N GLY A 152 -19.24 0.54 1.38
CA GLY A 152 -19.83 -0.79 1.29
C GLY A 152 -18.92 -1.89 1.80
N ALA A 153 -19.17 -3.11 1.34
CA ALA A 153 -18.32 -4.25 1.63
C ALA A 153 -16.89 -4.03 1.09
N GLN A 154 -15.91 -4.61 1.78
CA GLN A 154 -14.50 -4.59 1.35
C GLN A 154 -14.24 -5.59 0.22
N ALA A 155 -13.02 -5.61 -0.33
CA ALA A 155 -12.60 -6.78 -1.11
C ALA A 155 -12.46 -7.98 -0.16
N VAL A 156 -12.86 -9.18 -0.60
CA VAL A 156 -12.64 -10.39 0.19
C VAL A 156 -11.14 -10.68 0.29
N ASN A 157 -10.66 -11.02 1.48
CA ASN A 157 -9.30 -11.50 1.66
C ASN A 157 -9.23 -12.98 1.28
N SER A 158 -9.20 -13.26 -0.02
CA SER A 158 -9.39 -14.61 -0.57
C SER A 158 -8.26 -15.58 -0.23
N ALA A 159 -7.04 -15.06 -0.03
CA ALA A 159 -5.85 -15.83 0.30
C ALA A 159 -5.70 -16.12 1.82
N ALA A 160 -6.45 -15.41 2.67
CA ALA A 160 -6.46 -15.71 4.10
C ALA A 160 -7.26 -16.99 4.39
N LEU A 161 -6.90 -17.68 5.47
CA LEU A 161 -7.68 -18.82 5.97
C LEU A 161 -9.13 -18.39 6.23
N LEU A 162 -10.09 -19.28 5.94
CA LEU A 162 -11.52 -18.92 6.01
C LEU A 162 -11.95 -18.45 7.42
N ASN A 163 -11.32 -18.94 8.49
CA ASN A 163 -11.59 -18.49 9.86
C ASN A 163 -10.99 -17.12 10.22
N ALA A 164 -10.08 -16.61 9.39
CA ALA A 164 -9.39 -15.33 9.57
C ALA A 164 -9.72 -14.32 8.45
N SER A 165 -10.44 -14.76 7.41
CA SER A 165 -10.88 -13.92 6.32
C SER A 165 -12.03 -13.00 6.76
N ASN A 166 -12.30 -11.97 5.96
CA ASN A 166 -13.21 -10.88 6.31
C ASN A 166 -14.67 -11.14 5.89
N PHE A 167 -15.14 -12.39 5.94
CA PHE A 167 -16.52 -12.74 5.63
C PHE A 167 -17.52 -12.06 6.57
N ALA A 168 -18.65 -11.61 6.03
CA ALA A 168 -19.76 -11.06 6.81
C ALA A 168 -20.37 -12.12 7.74
N THR A 169 -20.57 -13.32 7.19
CA THR A 169 -21.02 -14.49 7.95
C THR A 169 -19.83 -15.43 8.13
N ALA A 170 -19.46 -15.74 9.37
CA ALA A 170 -18.37 -16.67 9.64
C ALA A 170 -18.62 -18.03 8.97
N VAL A 171 -17.65 -18.53 8.22
CA VAL A 171 -17.74 -19.83 7.55
C VAL A 171 -17.55 -20.96 8.58
N THR A 172 -18.26 -22.08 8.41
CA THR A 172 -18.11 -23.29 9.21
C THR A 172 -17.50 -24.41 8.37
N SER A 173 -16.66 -25.24 9.00
CA SER A 173 -16.15 -26.45 8.36
C SER A 173 -17.27 -27.44 8.08
N GLY A 174 -17.05 -28.32 7.12
CA GLY A 174 -18.01 -29.34 6.71
C GLY A 174 -17.90 -29.62 5.22
N THR A 175 -19.03 -29.89 4.60
CA THR A 175 -19.14 -30.09 3.16
C THR A 175 -20.30 -29.30 2.59
N PHE A 176 -20.19 -28.95 1.32
CA PHE A 176 -21.33 -28.55 0.52
C PHE A 176 -21.29 -29.22 -0.85
N THR A 177 -22.44 -29.35 -1.49
CA THR A 177 -22.58 -30.08 -2.76
C THR A 177 -22.84 -29.12 -3.92
N ILE A 178 -22.15 -29.34 -5.03
CA ILE A 178 -22.44 -28.71 -6.33
C ILE A 178 -22.74 -29.82 -7.32
N SER A 179 -23.73 -29.66 -8.17
CA SER A 179 -23.98 -30.60 -9.26
C SER A 179 -24.27 -29.87 -10.56
N THR A 180 -24.01 -30.55 -11.68
CA THR A 180 -24.45 -30.10 -13.02
C THR A 180 -25.27 -31.20 -13.69
N SER A 181 -26.21 -30.82 -14.55
CA SER A 181 -27.10 -31.79 -15.20
C SER A 181 -26.36 -32.83 -16.07
N GLY A 182 -25.20 -32.49 -16.61
CA GLY A 182 -24.34 -33.38 -17.40
C GLY A 182 -23.10 -33.91 -16.68
N GLY A 183 -22.70 -33.33 -15.54
CA GLY A 183 -21.48 -33.71 -14.80
C GLY A 183 -21.73 -34.49 -13.51
N GLY A 184 -22.97 -34.53 -13.01
CA GLY A 184 -23.31 -35.17 -11.75
C GLY A 184 -22.90 -34.34 -10.52
N PRO A 185 -23.02 -34.89 -9.30
CA PRO A 185 -22.68 -34.19 -8.06
C PRO A 185 -21.19 -34.28 -7.70
N ALA A 186 -20.66 -33.20 -7.15
CA ALA A 186 -19.38 -33.11 -6.47
C ALA A 186 -19.58 -32.59 -5.05
N VAL A 187 -18.96 -33.26 -4.09
CA VAL A 187 -18.91 -32.82 -2.69
C VAL A 187 -17.61 -32.03 -2.50
N ILE A 188 -17.74 -30.80 -2.02
CA ILE A 188 -16.62 -29.91 -1.73
C ILE A 188 -16.42 -29.85 -0.22
N ASN A 189 -15.22 -30.19 0.23
CA ASN A 189 -14.83 -30.09 1.63
C ASN A 189 -14.41 -28.66 1.97
N VAL A 190 -14.86 -28.19 3.13
CA VAL A 190 -14.53 -26.90 3.71
C VAL A 190 -13.86 -27.13 5.06
N ASP A 191 -12.61 -26.73 5.19
CA ASP A 191 -11.87 -26.70 6.45
C ASP A 191 -11.35 -25.29 6.72
N ILE A 192 -12.00 -24.61 7.66
CA ILE A 192 -11.73 -23.20 7.93
C ILE A 192 -10.36 -22.93 8.55
N ALA A 193 -9.72 -23.96 9.12
CA ALA A 193 -8.44 -23.84 9.78
C ALA A 193 -7.25 -24.02 8.82
N THR A 194 -7.48 -24.62 7.64
CA THR A 194 -6.40 -25.00 6.73
C THR A 194 -6.61 -24.47 5.30
N GLN A 195 -7.83 -24.09 4.94
CA GLN A 195 -8.16 -23.62 3.60
C GLN A 195 -8.47 -22.12 3.58
N SER A 196 -8.12 -21.50 2.46
CA SER A 196 -8.52 -20.16 2.05
C SER A 196 -9.70 -20.21 1.06
N LEU A 197 -10.26 -19.05 0.69
CA LEU A 197 -11.27 -19.01 -0.37
C LEU A 197 -10.67 -19.41 -1.72
N ASP A 198 -9.41 -19.07 -1.98
CA ASP A 198 -8.70 -19.48 -3.19
C ASP A 198 -8.58 -21.01 -3.29
N ASP A 199 -8.39 -21.69 -2.16
CA ASP A 199 -8.38 -23.16 -2.10
C ASP A 199 -9.75 -23.76 -2.41
N ILE A 200 -10.84 -23.17 -1.90
CA ILE A 200 -12.20 -23.62 -2.22
C ILE A 200 -12.53 -23.39 -3.69
N VAL A 201 -12.18 -22.23 -4.26
CA VAL A 201 -12.32 -21.96 -5.69
C VAL A 201 -11.55 -22.99 -6.52
N THR A 202 -10.33 -23.32 -6.09
CA THR A 202 -9.51 -24.36 -6.73
C THR A 202 -10.16 -25.74 -6.64
N ALA A 203 -10.74 -26.09 -5.49
CA ALA A 203 -11.44 -27.37 -5.29
C ALA A 203 -12.69 -27.47 -6.20
N ILE A 204 -13.45 -26.38 -6.35
CA ILE A 204 -14.59 -26.35 -7.29
C ILE A 204 -14.10 -26.53 -8.72
N ASN A 205 -13.08 -25.79 -9.14
CA ASN A 205 -12.52 -25.87 -10.50
C ASN A 205 -11.94 -27.26 -10.82
N GLY A 206 -11.38 -27.94 -9.81
CA GLY A 206 -10.80 -29.27 -9.92
C GLY A 206 -11.78 -30.44 -9.77
N SER A 207 -13.05 -30.17 -9.49
CA SER A 207 -14.07 -31.20 -9.19
C SER A 207 -14.46 -32.10 -10.37
N GLY A 208 -14.15 -31.68 -11.61
CA GLY A 208 -14.43 -32.46 -12.83
C GLY A 208 -15.87 -32.41 -13.32
N ILE A 209 -16.79 -31.73 -12.61
CA ILE A 209 -18.22 -31.63 -13.01
C ILE A 209 -18.50 -30.52 -14.04
N GLY A 210 -17.46 -29.87 -14.57
CA GLY A 210 -17.56 -28.82 -15.59
C GLY A 210 -17.98 -27.45 -15.07
N VAL A 211 -17.75 -27.17 -13.77
CA VAL A 211 -17.98 -25.85 -13.15
C VAL A 211 -16.67 -25.10 -13.02
N THR A 212 -16.67 -23.82 -13.39
CA THR A 212 -15.61 -22.85 -13.14
C THR A 212 -16.10 -21.81 -12.13
N ALA A 213 -15.45 -21.75 -10.97
CA ALA A 213 -15.60 -20.73 -9.95
C ALA A 213 -14.59 -19.59 -10.15
N SER A 214 -15.03 -18.37 -9.89
CA SER A 214 -14.18 -17.16 -9.90
C SER A 214 -14.70 -16.12 -8.92
N ILE A 215 -13.78 -15.27 -8.42
CA ILE A 215 -14.13 -14.11 -7.61
C ILE A 215 -14.22 -12.90 -8.55
N ALA A 216 -15.42 -12.37 -8.69
CA ALA A 216 -15.72 -11.19 -9.47
C ALA A 216 -15.80 -9.94 -8.60
N ASN A 217 -15.68 -8.78 -9.26
CA ASN A 217 -15.90 -7.50 -8.62
C ASN A 217 -17.39 -7.28 -8.35
N ASP A 218 -17.69 -6.71 -7.19
CA ASP A 218 -19.00 -6.18 -6.86
C ASP A 218 -19.32 -4.91 -7.68
N THR A 219 -20.51 -4.34 -7.45
CA THR A 219 -20.95 -3.07 -8.07
C THR A 219 -19.99 -1.90 -7.80
N TYR A 220 -19.16 -1.99 -6.75
CA TYR A 220 -18.19 -0.97 -6.37
C TYR A 220 -16.79 -1.24 -6.91
N GLY A 221 -16.57 -2.33 -7.64
CA GLY A 221 -15.30 -2.68 -8.25
C GLY A 221 -14.35 -3.45 -7.33
N ARG A 222 -14.84 -3.98 -6.21
CA ARG A 222 -14.05 -4.76 -5.24
C ARG A 222 -14.30 -6.25 -5.45
N ALA A 223 -13.24 -7.04 -5.56
CA ALA A 223 -13.34 -8.49 -5.70
C ALA A 223 -14.02 -9.08 -4.46
N ASN A 224 -15.31 -9.42 -4.56
CA ASN A 224 -16.12 -9.79 -3.40
C ASN A 224 -17.39 -10.56 -3.74
N THR A 225 -17.50 -11.10 -4.96
CA THR A 225 -18.67 -11.84 -5.42
C THR A 225 -18.23 -13.16 -6.03
N LEU A 226 -18.76 -14.29 -5.55
CA LEU A 226 -18.43 -15.60 -6.12
C LEU A 226 -19.34 -15.85 -7.33
N VAL A 227 -18.73 -16.26 -8.44
CA VAL A 227 -19.42 -16.58 -9.69
C VAL A 227 -19.07 -18.00 -10.09
N LEU A 228 -20.09 -18.81 -10.37
CA LEU A 228 -19.96 -20.17 -10.88
C LEU A 228 -20.50 -20.21 -12.31
N THR A 229 -19.74 -20.78 -13.25
CA THR A 229 -20.17 -20.99 -14.64
C THR A 229 -19.97 -22.44 -15.03
N SER A 230 -20.96 -23.05 -15.68
CA SER A 230 -20.94 -24.46 -16.08
C SER A 230 -20.92 -24.65 -17.59
N THR A 231 -20.11 -25.61 -18.05
CA THR A 231 -20.13 -26.13 -19.43
C THR A 231 -20.95 -27.40 -19.57
N ASN A 232 -21.36 -28.00 -18.45
CA ASN A 232 -22.04 -29.31 -18.40
C ASN A 232 -23.51 -29.16 -18.02
N GLY A 233 -24.13 -28.04 -18.37
CA GLY A 233 -25.54 -27.75 -18.13
C GLY A 233 -25.81 -27.08 -16.77
N ASP A 234 -27.08 -27.04 -16.38
CA ASP A 234 -27.57 -26.26 -15.23
C ASP A 234 -26.90 -26.68 -13.92
N ILE A 235 -26.52 -25.68 -13.13
CA ILE A 235 -25.89 -25.83 -11.81
C ILE A 235 -26.99 -25.96 -10.76
N THR A 236 -26.89 -26.97 -9.90
CA THR A 236 -27.68 -27.09 -8.68
C THR A 236 -26.74 -27.08 -7.47
N LEU A 237 -27.07 -26.27 -6.48
CA LEU A 237 -26.29 -26.10 -5.25
C LEU A 237 -27.05 -26.66 -4.05
N GLY A 238 -26.32 -27.30 -3.16
CA GLY A 238 -26.87 -27.79 -1.90
C GLY A 238 -27.46 -29.20 -1.99
N ASP A 239 -27.17 -30.01 -0.98
CA ASP A 239 -27.93 -31.20 -0.63
C ASP A 239 -28.28 -31.17 0.87
N SER A 240 -29.31 -31.91 1.26
CA SER A 240 -29.72 -32.16 2.64
C SER A 240 -28.61 -32.72 3.56
N GLY A 241 -27.58 -33.34 2.97
CA GLY A 241 -26.40 -33.83 3.69
C GLY A 241 -25.30 -32.79 3.92
N ASP A 242 -25.45 -31.56 3.41
CA ASP A 242 -24.45 -30.52 3.55
C ASP A 242 -24.35 -30.02 4.99
N THR A 243 -23.11 -29.82 5.45
CA THR A 243 -22.80 -29.47 6.85
C THR A 243 -22.09 -28.13 6.99
N SER A 244 -21.52 -27.60 5.91
CA SER A 244 -20.93 -26.26 5.88
C SER A 244 -21.98 -25.21 5.55
N ASN A 245 -21.86 -24.02 6.14
CA ASN A 245 -22.65 -22.85 5.75
C ASN A 245 -22.04 -22.06 4.58
N PHE A 246 -21.04 -22.59 3.86
CA PHE A 246 -20.31 -21.87 2.82
C PHE A 246 -21.22 -21.22 1.76
N LEU A 247 -22.26 -21.91 1.30
CA LEU A 247 -23.20 -21.39 0.30
C LEU A 247 -24.00 -20.17 0.80
N SER A 248 -24.33 -20.12 2.09
CA SER A 248 -25.01 -18.95 2.68
C SER A 248 -24.00 -17.83 2.99
N ALA A 249 -22.81 -18.16 3.48
CA ALA A 249 -21.74 -17.18 3.73
C ALA A 249 -21.24 -16.48 2.46
N THR A 250 -21.30 -17.16 1.31
CA THR A 250 -20.94 -16.60 -0.01
C THR A 250 -22.13 -16.04 -0.79
N ASN A 251 -23.33 -16.00 -0.19
CA ASN A 251 -24.57 -15.54 -0.83
C ASN A 251 -24.93 -16.27 -2.15
N LEU A 252 -24.51 -17.53 -2.30
CA LEU A 252 -24.85 -18.37 -3.46
C LEU A 252 -26.19 -19.10 -3.29
N SER A 253 -26.66 -19.30 -2.05
CA SER A 253 -27.93 -20.01 -1.78
C SER A 253 -29.17 -19.35 -2.41
N GLY A 254 -29.10 -18.05 -2.70
CA GLY A 254 -30.18 -17.30 -3.37
C GLY A 254 -29.87 -16.93 -4.83
N ALA A 255 -28.74 -17.40 -5.37
CA ALA A 255 -28.30 -17.05 -6.72
C ALA A 255 -29.34 -17.51 -7.75
N THR A 256 -29.57 -16.65 -8.75
CA THR A 256 -30.50 -16.93 -9.86
C THR A 256 -29.71 -17.20 -11.12
N GLY A 257 -30.27 -18.00 -12.02
CA GLY A 257 -29.60 -18.48 -13.24
C GLY A 257 -29.58 -20.01 -13.26
N THR A 258 -29.08 -20.56 -14.37
CA THR A 258 -28.96 -22.02 -14.50
C THR A 258 -27.52 -22.43 -14.76
N THR A 259 -26.93 -22.01 -15.88
CA THR A 259 -25.53 -22.33 -16.23
C THR A 259 -24.52 -21.31 -15.71
N THR A 260 -24.98 -20.14 -15.24
CA THR A 260 -24.16 -19.17 -14.53
C THR A 260 -24.91 -18.71 -13.29
N LEU A 261 -24.28 -18.87 -12.13
CA LEU A 261 -24.78 -18.43 -10.84
C LEU A 261 -23.83 -17.37 -10.28
N THR A 262 -24.36 -16.18 -10.08
CA THR A 262 -23.66 -15.07 -9.42
C THR A 262 -24.25 -14.91 -8.03
N ALA A 263 -23.39 -14.84 -7.00
CA ALA A 263 -23.82 -14.54 -5.64
C ALA A 263 -24.66 -13.25 -5.59
N THR A 264 -25.71 -13.26 -4.76
CA THR A 264 -26.71 -12.17 -4.76
C THR A 264 -26.27 -10.91 -4.02
N ALA A 265 -25.21 -11.02 -3.23
CA ALA A 265 -24.65 -9.92 -2.45
C ALA A 265 -23.14 -10.14 -2.21
N PRO A 266 -22.38 -9.07 -1.91
CA PRO A 266 -20.98 -9.19 -1.51
C PRO A 266 -20.83 -10.06 -0.25
N MET A 267 -19.76 -10.87 -0.17
CA MET A 267 -19.59 -11.85 0.92
C MET A 267 -18.82 -11.32 2.14
N SER A 268 -18.08 -10.22 2.00
CA SER A 268 -17.29 -9.65 3.09
C SER A 268 -18.07 -8.69 3.98
N ARG A 269 -17.53 -8.41 5.17
CA ARG A 269 -17.98 -7.33 6.07
C ARG A 269 -17.89 -5.96 5.38
N GLN A 270 -18.64 -4.99 5.92
CA GLN A 270 -18.49 -3.59 5.56
C GLN A 270 -17.06 -3.09 5.82
N MET A 271 -16.66 -2.08 5.06
CA MET A 271 -15.47 -1.30 5.36
C MET A 271 -15.60 -0.60 6.71
N SER A 272 -14.46 -0.24 7.30
CA SER A 272 -14.40 0.56 8.52
C SER A 272 -14.40 2.06 8.21
N LEU A 273 -14.58 2.91 9.21
CA LEU A 273 -14.41 4.36 9.04
C LEU A 273 -12.96 4.71 8.66
N ASN A 274 -11.97 3.99 9.19
CA ASN A 274 -10.58 4.15 8.80
C ASN A 274 -10.37 3.89 7.31
N ASP A 275 -11.03 2.88 6.75
CA ASP A 275 -10.97 2.60 5.30
C ASP A 275 -11.60 3.73 4.50
N VAL A 276 -12.74 4.29 4.92
CA VAL A 276 -13.36 5.43 4.22
C VAL A 276 -12.44 6.65 4.30
N ILE A 277 -11.83 6.92 5.45
CA ILE A 277 -10.85 8.01 5.61
C ILE A 277 -9.65 7.80 4.69
N ALA A 278 -9.15 6.56 4.59
CA ALA A 278 -8.07 6.23 3.68
C ALA A 278 -8.46 6.45 2.22
N GLU A 279 -9.69 6.08 1.81
CA GLU A 279 -10.21 6.35 0.46
C GLU A 279 -10.32 7.86 0.19
N ILE A 280 -10.82 8.65 1.13
CA ILE A 280 -10.89 10.11 1.00
C ILE A 280 -9.49 10.71 0.82
N ASN A 281 -8.54 10.32 1.68
CA ASN A 281 -7.16 10.82 1.64
C ASN A 281 -6.41 10.38 0.37
N GLY A 282 -6.72 9.19 -0.15
CA GLY A 282 -6.15 8.64 -1.38
C GLY A 282 -6.80 9.14 -2.67
N ALA A 283 -7.94 9.83 -2.60
CA ALA A 283 -8.72 10.25 -3.77
C ALA A 283 -8.05 11.33 -4.63
N GLY A 284 -6.99 11.98 -4.14
CA GLY A 284 -6.21 12.96 -4.92
C GLY A 284 -6.89 14.32 -5.15
N VAL A 285 -8.04 14.58 -4.52
CA VAL A 285 -8.80 15.83 -4.67
C VAL A 285 -8.37 16.94 -3.70
N GLY A 286 -7.25 16.76 -2.99
CA GLY A 286 -6.70 17.76 -2.07
C GLY A 286 -7.47 17.89 -0.74
N ILE A 287 -8.22 16.86 -0.36
CA ILE A 287 -8.92 16.77 0.94
C ILE A 287 -8.12 15.86 1.87
N THR A 288 -7.96 16.28 3.11
CA THR A 288 -7.47 15.46 4.23
C THR A 288 -8.61 15.22 5.21
N ALA A 289 -8.98 13.96 5.41
CA ALA A 289 -9.94 13.46 6.37
C ALA A 289 -9.26 12.90 7.63
N SER A 290 -9.86 13.15 8.79
CA SER A 290 -9.42 12.62 10.09
C SER A 290 -10.57 12.55 11.08
N ILE A 291 -10.39 11.81 12.18
CA ILE A 291 -11.30 11.85 13.33
C ILE A 291 -10.71 12.79 14.38
N THR A 292 -11.53 13.71 14.85
CA THR A 292 -11.18 14.65 15.92
C THR A 292 -12.03 14.39 17.15
N ASN A 293 -11.49 14.77 18.31
CA ASN A 293 -12.20 14.65 19.57
C ASN A 293 -13.27 15.74 19.72
N ASP A 294 -14.41 15.40 20.33
CA ASP A 294 -15.36 16.40 20.84
C ASP A 294 -14.81 17.17 22.06
N SER A 295 -15.62 18.09 22.57
CA SER A 295 -15.33 18.87 23.78
C SER A 295 -15.12 18.02 25.04
N ASN A 296 -15.53 16.74 25.01
CA ASN A 296 -15.38 15.79 26.10
C ASN A 296 -14.23 14.79 25.85
N GLY A 297 -13.42 14.99 24.80
CA GLY A 297 -12.28 14.14 24.48
C GLY A 297 -12.63 12.84 23.74
N LYS A 298 -13.86 12.66 23.27
CA LYS A 298 -14.27 11.45 22.54
C LYS A 298 -13.98 11.60 21.05
N ALA A 299 -13.32 10.62 20.42
CA ALA A 299 -13.08 10.60 18.99
C ALA A 299 -14.38 10.28 18.22
N ASN A 300 -15.15 11.31 17.85
CA ASN A 300 -16.50 11.15 17.29
C ASN A 300 -16.90 12.22 16.27
N ILE A 301 -15.93 13.01 15.79
CA ILE A 301 -16.15 14.03 14.76
C ILE A 301 -15.30 13.68 13.54
N LEU A 302 -15.93 13.48 12.39
CA LEU A 302 -15.22 13.46 11.11
C LEU A 302 -14.88 14.90 10.70
N SER A 303 -13.60 15.15 10.44
CA SER A 303 -13.07 16.44 10.02
C SER A 303 -12.43 16.32 8.64
N LEU A 304 -12.85 17.18 7.72
CA LEU A 304 -12.29 17.33 6.39
C LEU A 304 -11.59 18.68 6.29
N SER A 305 -10.40 18.72 5.69
CA SER A 305 -9.64 19.96 5.46
C SER A 305 -9.05 19.99 4.06
N ALA A 306 -8.97 21.18 3.47
CA ALA A 306 -8.42 21.41 2.13
C ALA A 306 -7.85 22.83 2.00
N ALA A 307 -7.00 23.07 0.98
CA ALA A 307 -6.46 24.40 0.70
C ALA A 307 -7.49 25.35 0.03
N THR A 308 -8.54 24.79 -0.56
CA THR A 308 -9.62 25.51 -1.25
C THR A 308 -10.98 25.02 -0.75
N SER A 309 -12.07 25.68 -1.17
CA SER A 309 -13.43 25.29 -0.79
C SER A 309 -13.71 23.81 -1.06
N ILE A 310 -14.34 23.17 -0.08
CA ILE A 310 -14.76 21.77 -0.13
C ILE A 310 -16.19 21.69 -0.65
N THR A 311 -16.43 20.85 -1.65
CA THR A 311 -17.75 20.47 -2.13
C THR A 311 -18.09 19.08 -1.62
N LEU A 312 -19.30 18.91 -1.11
CA LEU A 312 -19.80 17.66 -0.54
C LEU A 312 -21.17 17.36 -1.14
N GLY A 313 -21.37 16.11 -1.55
CA GLY A 313 -22.66 15.67 -2.05
C GLY A 313 -22.88 15.99 -3.53
N ASN A 314 -23.61 15.12 -4.22
CA ASN A 314 -24.34 15.46 -5.46
C ASN A 314 -25.63 14.62 -5.57
N THR A 315 -26.40 14.84 -6.64
CA THR A 315 -27.70 14.16 -6.87
C THR A 315 -27.59 12.67 -7.21
N THR A 316 -26.39 12.19 -7.55
CA THR A 316 -26.12 10.78 -7.86
C THR A 316 -25.62 9.98 -6.67
N ASP A 317 -25.42 10.64 -5.52
CA ASP A 317 -24.98 9.98 -4.30
C ASP A 317 -26.08 9.05 -3.76
N THR A 318 -25.67 7.83 -3.44
CA THR A 318 -26.56 6.75 -2.97
C THR A 318 -26.26 6.34 -1.53
N SER A 319 -25.13 6.78 -0.97
CA SER A 319 -24.79 6.56 0.44
C SER A 319 -25.25 7.74 1.31
N ASN A 320 -25.78 7.45 2.50
CA ASN A 320 -26.06 8.45 3.52
C ASN A 320 -24.81 8.84 4.34
N PHE A 321 -23.59 8.40 3.98
CA PHE A 321 -22.40 8.57 4.81
C PHE A 321 -22.14 10.02 5.26
N LEU A 322 -22.32 10.99 4.36
CA LEU A 322 -22.12 12.42 4.66
C LEU A 322 -23.12 12.98 5.68
N SER A 323 -24.35 12.45 5.71
CA SER A 323 -25.34 12.82 6.72
C SER A 323 -25.15 12.02 8.01
N ALA A 324 -24.83 10.73 7.92
CA ALA A 324 -24.50 9.87 9.07
C ALA A 324 -23.30 10.40 9.88
N THR A 325 -22.36 11.05 9.22
CA THR A 325 -21.18 11.69 9.85
C THR A 325 -21.42 13.16 10.25
N ASN A 326 -22.64 13.67 10.06
CA ASN A 326 -23.03 15.07 10.30
C ASN A 326 -22.16 16.12 9.59
N VAL A 327 -21.32 15.74 8.61
CA VAL A 327 -20.45 16.69 7.89
C VAL A 327 -21.29 17.61 6.99
N LEU A 328 -22.44 17.12 6.51
CA LEU A 328 -23.39 17.94 5.75
C LEU A 328 -23.99 19.10 6.58
N ALA A 329 -24.10 18.93 7.90
CA ALA A 329 -24.62 19.92 8.84
C ALA A 329 -23.54 20.89 9.36
N SER A 330 -22.31 20.78 8.87
CA SER A 330 -21.19 21.64 9.31
C SER A 330 -21.46 23.11 8.97
N PRO A 331 -21.29 24.05 9.92
CA PRO A 331 -21.33 25.48 9.63
C PRO A 331 -20.11 25.87 8.78
N GLY A 332 -20.24 25.79 7.46
CA GLY A 332 -19.15 26.02 6.51
C GLY A 332 -18.65 27.47 6.56
N THR A 333 -17.34 27.66 6.69
CA THR A 333 -16.73 29.01 6.65
C THR A 333 -16.44 29.50 5.23
N THR A 334 -16.56 28.67 4.18
CA THR A 334 -16.41 29.12 2.79
C THR A 334 -17.09 28.19 1.77
N SER A 335 -18.34 28.52 1.43
CA SER A 335 -19.14 28.07 0.26
C SER A 335 -19.49 26.58 0.17
N ARG A 336 -20.78 26.26 0.41
CA ARG A 336 -21.41 24.99 0.03
C ARG A 336 -22.16 25.20 -1.28
N SER A 337 -21.77 24.51 -2.36
CA SER A 337 -22.62 24.37 -3.55
C SER A 337 -23.39 23.07 -3.42
N GLU A 338 -24.56 23.10 -2.77
CA GLU A 338 -25.51 22.00 -2.87
C GLU A 338 -26.03 21.97 -4.31
N HIS A 339 -25.71 20.93 -5.08
CA HIS A 339 -26.50 20.59 -6.26
C HIS A 339 -27.55 19.58 -5.81
N ARG A 340 -28.76 20.11 -5.55
CA ARG A 340 -30.00 19.33 -5.55
C ARG A 340 -30.49 19.10 -6.97
#